data_AF-A0A2G5ZG94-F1
#
_entry.id   AF-A0A2G5ZG94-F1
#
_cell.length_a   1.000
_cell.length_b   1.000
_cell.length_c   1.000
_cell.angle_alpha   90.00
_cell.angle_beta   90.00
_cell.angle_gamma   90.00
#
_symmetry.space_group_name_H-M   'P 1'
#
loop_
_entity.id
_entity.type
_entity.pdbx_description
1 polymer ?
#
loop_
_entity_poly.entity_id
_entity_poly.type
_entity_poly.pdbx_seq_one_letter_code
_entity_poly.pdbx_strand_id
1 'polypeptide(L)'
;MDIEVLRNVEPDQDWVNLHGEYDQFHVYGDYDLHEDYVEYTAALMQKAAITCFAFPFYIHFEGYEDEIDSIVLHQRDFPIYYQNSGRTVLTTSDGKTYHAEIPSFTVKIINEDSLQKAFAEWFHLAMENCMWIVTQSNDLYYKNQFAHIDMEQQSIILLADHDAHSVSFITNDPSYRKEDYLRLVFEDV
;
A
#
# COMPACT_ATOMS: atom_id res chain seq x y z
N MET A 1 22.11 -10.74 -3.25
CA MET A 1 20.80 -11.35 -2.95
C MET A 1 20.00 -10.14 -2.60
N ASP A 2 19.25 -9.65 -3.58
CA ASP A 2 18.99 -8.21 -3.66
C ASP A 2 17.75 -7.82 -2.85
N ILE A 3 17.28 -8.78 -2.03
CA ILE A 3 16.05 -8.71 -1.25
C ILE A 3 16.25 -9.44 0.09
N GLU A 4 15.90 -8.76 1.18
CA GLU A 4 15.86 -9.30 2.53
C GLU A 4 14.40 -9.43 2.99
N VAL A 5 14.05 -10.58 3.56
CA VAL A 5 12.71 -10.86 4.11
C VAL A 5 12.88 -11.16 5.59
N LEU A 6 12.21 -10.38 6.44
CA LEU A 6 12.25 -10.50 7.89
C LEU A 6 10.84 -10.63 8.45
N ARG A 7 10.54 -11.72 9.17
CA ARG A 7 9.28 -11.84 9.89
C ARG A 7 9.22 -10.87 11.08
N ASN A 8 8.17 -10.06 11.16
CA ASN A 8 7.90 -9.24 12.34
C ASN A 8 7.26 -10.13 13.43
N VAL A 9 7.94 -10.22 14.57
CA VAL A 9 7.50 -11.04 15.72
C VAL A 9 6.44 -10.31 16.55
N GLU A 10 6.45 -8.97 16.51
CA GLU A 10 5.48 -8.11 17.17
C GLU A 10 4.89 -7.17 16.11
N PRO A 11 3.89 -7.63 15.33
CA PRO A 11 3.34 -6.84 14.24
C PRO A 11 2.82 -5.50 14.72
N ASP A 12 3.38 -4.44 14.17
CA ASP A 12 2.98 -3.06 14.35
C ASP A 12 2.78 -2.41 12.99
N GLN A 13 1.75 -1.56 12.93
CA GLN A 13 1.41 -0.77 11.76
C GLN A 13 0.93 0.59 12.22
N ASP A 14 1.60 1.65 11.75
CA ASP A 14 1.35 3.01 12.22
C ASP A 14 0.03 3.59 11.68
N TRP A 15 -0.38 3.14 10.49
CA TRP A 15 -1.42 3.82 9.71
C TRP A 15 -2.68 2.99 9.48
N VAL A 16 -2.55 1.66 9.54
CA VAL A 16 -3.63 0.72 9.25
C VAL A 16 -3.76 -0.29 10.37
N ASN A 17 -4.95 -0.34 10.97
CA ASN A 17 -5.27 -1.32 11.99
C ASN A 17 -5.87 -2.57 11.35
N LEU A 18 -5.17 -3.69 11.47
CA LEU A 18 -5.64 -4.98 10.96
C LEU A 18 -6.31 -5.81 12.05
N HIS A 19 -7.51 -6.31 11.77
CA HIS A 19 -8.25 -7.17 12.71
C HIS A 19 -8.25 -8.62 12.25
N GLY A 20 -7.73 -9.51 13.08
CA GLY A 20 -7.68 -10.95 12.83
C GLY A 20 -6.31 -11.54 13.15
N GLU A 21 -6.16 -12.85 12.91
CA GLU A 21 -4.85 -13.49 13.00
C GLU A 21 -4.11 -13.34 11.67
N TYR A 22 -2.85 -12.92 11.72
CA TYR A 22 -1.97 -12.79 10.56
C TYR A 22 -0.50 -12.91 10.97
N ASP A 23 0.37 -13.13 9.98
CA ASP A 23 1.81 -12.89 10.08
C ASP A 23 2.16 -11.67 9.24
N GLN A 24 3.19 -10.94 9.65
CA GLN A 24 3.75 -9.81 8.92
C GLN A 24 5.22 -10.07 8.60
N PHE A 25 5.62 -9.76 7.37
CA PHE A 25 6.99 -9.85 6.90
C PHE A 25 7.39 -8.51 6.29
N HIS A 26 8.52 -7.96 6.69
CA HIS A 26 9.12 -6.82 6.01
C HIS A 26 10.02 -7.33 4.88
N VAL A 27 9.84 -6.73 3.70
CA VAL A 27 10.60 -7.03 2.50
C VAL A 27 11.37 -5.78 2.11
N TYR A 28 12.69 -5.85 2.25
CA TYR A 28 13.62 -4.79 1.90
C TYR A 28 14.35 -5.13 0.61
N GLY A 29 14.59 -4.11 -0.22
CA GLY A 29 15.56 -4.20 -1.28
C GLY A 29 16.98 -3.92 -0.82
N ASP A 30 17.95 -4.33 -1.62
CA ASP A 30 19.35 -3.94 -1.44
C ASP A 30 19.57 -2.49 -1.94
N TYR A 31 19.37 -1.53 -1.04
CA TYR A 31 19.50 -0.10 -1.36
C TYR A 31 20.94 0.37 -1.55
N ASP A 32 21.94 -0.47 -1.26
CA ASP A 32 23.32 -0.20 -1.67
C ASP A 32 23.51 -0.44 -3.18
N LEU A 33 22.67 -1.28 -3.79
CA LEU A 33 22.61 -1.52 -5.23
C LEU A 33 21.61 -0.61 -5.96
N HIS A 34 20.54 -0.20 -5.28
CA HIS A 34 19.45 0.60 -5.83
C HIS A 34 19.47 2.02 -5.25
N GLU A 35 19.88 3.01 -6.07
CA GLU A 35 19.98 4.41 -5.65
C GLU A 35 18.62 5.04 -5.30
N ASP A 36 17.51 4.52 -5.87
CA ASP A 36 16.14 4.94 -5.59
C ASP A 36 15.34 3.81 -4.93
N TYR A 37 15.22 3.89 -3.60
CA TYR A 37 14.49 2.90 -2.82
C TYR A 37 12.97 2.95 -3.05
N VAL A 38 12.41 4.09 -3.48
CA VAL A 38 10.98 4.24 -3.72
C VAL A 38 10.62 3.52 -5.02
N GLU A 39 11.40 3.76 -6.08
CA GLU A 39 11.21 3.07 -7.36
C GLU A 39 11.36 1.54 -7.19
N TYR A 40 12.35 1.10 -6.42
CA TYR A 40 12.54 -0.33 -6.18
C TYR A 40 11.41 -0.94 -5.33
N THR A 41 10.94 -0.24 -4.30
CA THR A 41 9.78 -0.68 -3.49
C THR A 41 8.52 -0.77 -4.35
N ALA A 42 8.30 0.18 -5.26
CA ALA A 42 7.21 0.13 -6.23
C ALA A 42 7.28 -1.13 -7.11
N ALA A 43 8.47 -1.50 -7.59
CA ALA A 43 8.68 -2.70 -8.38
C ALA A 43 8.39 -3.98 -7.59
N LEU A 44 8.88 -4.07 -6.34
CA LEU A 44 8.60 -5.18 -5.43
C LEU A 44 7.11 -5.36 -5.18
N MET A 45 6.38 -4.27 -4.87
CA MET A 45 4.94 -4.33 -4.64
C MET A 45 4.18 -4.75 -5.89
N GLN A 46 4.54 -4.23 -7.07
CA GLN A 46 3.90 -4.62 -8.33
C GLN A 46 4.14 -6.11 -8.65
N LYS A 47 5.37 -6.61 -8.48
CA LYS A 47 5.70 -8.03 -8.67
C LYS A 47 4.88 -8.92 -7.74
N ALA A 48 4.86 -8.60 -6.45
CA ALA A 48 4.10 -9.34 -5.47
C ALA A 48 2.61 -9.30 -5.79
N ALA A 49 2.09 -8.14 -6.21
CA ALA A 49 0.68 -8.02 -6.56
C ALA A 49 0.28 -8.92 -7.73
N ILE A 50 1.09 -8.95 -8.80
CA ILE A 50 0.85 -9.81 -9.98
C ILE A 50 0.93 -11.29 -9.63
N THR A 51 1.81 -11.65 -8.70
CA THR A 51 2.05 -13.05 -8.33
C THR A 51 1.01 -13.58 -7.33
N CYS A 52 0.56 -12.73 -6.41
CA CYS A 52 -0.29 -13.14 -5.29
C CYS A 52 -1.79 -12.89 -5.50
N PHE A 53 -2.18 -11.91 -6.33
CA PHE A 53 -3.59 -11.55 -6.50
C PHE A 53 -4.14 -11.96 -7.87
N ALA A 54 -5.44 -12.29 -7.88
CA ALA A 54 -6.19 -12.41 -9.12
C ALA A 54 -6.83 -11.06 -9.47
N PHE A 55 -6.77 -10.65 -10.73
CA PHE A 55 -7.53 -9.48 -11.17
C PHE A 55 -9.05 -9.78 -11.14
N PRO A 56 -9.89 -8.82 -10.72
CA PRO A 56 -9.50 -7.51 -10.21
C PRO A 56 -9.14 -7.53 -8.73
N PHE A 57 -8.20 -6.67 -8.34
CA PHE A 57 -7.88 -6.35 -6.94
C PHE A 57 -7.91 -4.83 -6.73
N TYR A 58 -7.62 -4.37 -5.52
CA TYR A 58 -7.77 -2.96 -5.13
C TYR A 58 -6.47 -2.37 -4.60
N ILE A 59 -6.27 -1.09 -4.90
CA ILE A 59 -5.26 -0.25 -4.25
C ILE A 59 -6.00 0.78 -3.40
N HIS A 60 -5.64 0.89 -2.13
CA HIS A 60 -6.10 1.96 -1.25
C HIS A 60 -4.95 2.89 -0.90
N PHE A 61 -5.19 4.19 -0.98
CA PHE A 61 -4.19 5.18 -0.60
C PHE A 61 -4.84 6.45 -0.03
N GLU A 62 -4.01 7.25 0.64
CA GLU A 62 -4.35 8.56 1.16
C GLU A 62 -3.63 9.65 0.34
N GLY A 63 -4.28 10.78 0.15
CA GLY A 63 -3.73 11.96 -0.52
C GLY A 63 -4.09 13.24 0.24
N TYR A 64 -3.65 14.39 -0.26
CA TYR A 64 -4.04 15.69 0.30
C TYR A 64 -5.36 16.21 -0.31
N GLU A 65 -6.03 17.12 0.39
CA GLU A 65 -7.32 17.67 -0.04
C GLU A 65 -7.29 18.37 -1.41
N ASP A 66 -6.15 18.93 -1.81
CA ASP A 66 -5.92 19.59 -3.09
C ASP A 66 -5.68 18.61 -4.25
N GLU A 67 -5.35 17.35 -3.96
CA GLU A 67 -5.20 16.27 -4.95
C GLU A 67 -6.52 15.56 -5.28
N ILE A 68 -7.63 15.90 -4.60
CA ILE A 68 -8.93 15.24 -4.86
C ILE A 68 -9.33 15.38 -6.33
N ASP A 69 -9.29 16.60 -6.86
CA ASP A 69 -9.70 16.86 -8.24
C ASP A 69 -8.76 16.18 -9.24
N SER A 70 -7.44 16.22 -9.02
CA SER A 70 -6.45 15.59 -9.91
C SER A 70 -6.63 14.07 -9.99
N ILE A 71 -6.86 13.41 -8.86
CA ILE A 71 -7.07 11.96 -8.76
C ILE A 71 -8.42 11.59 -9.37
N VAL A 72 -9.49 12.30 -9.00
CA VAL A 72 -10.86 12.00 -9.49
C VAL A 72 -11.00 12.23 -11.00
N LEU A 73 -10.21 13.12 -11.61
CA LEU A 73 -10.19 13.29 -13.08
C LEU A 73 -9.82 12.00 -13.84
N HIS A 74 -9.10 11.08 -13.21
CA HIS A 74 -8.72 9.79 -13.78
C HIS A 74 -9.82 8.72 -13.71
N GLN A 75 -11.03 9.06 -13.24
CA GLN A 75 -12.18 8.13 -13.19
C GLN A 75 -12.57 7.53 -14.54
N ARG A 76 -12.12 8.13 -15.66
CA ARG A 76 -12.33 7.56 -17.00
C ARG A 76 -11.44 6.35 -17.26
N ASP A 77 -10.25 6.35 -16.68
CA ASP A 77 -9.22 5.32 -16.87
C ASP A 77 -9.25 4.28 -15.75
N PHE A 78 -9.75 4.68 -14.58
CA PHE A 78 -9.83 3.86 -13.37
C PHE A 78 -11.21 3.91 -12.72
N PRO A 79 -11.77 2.78 -12.25
CA PRO A 79 -12.84 2.81 -11.27
C PRO A 79 -12.28 3.29 -9.92
N ILE A 80 -12.45 4.58 -9.62
CA ILE A 80 -11.98 5.22 -8.39
C ILE A 80 -13.16 5.52 -7.47
N TYR A 81 -13.07 5.07 -6.23
CA TYR A 81 -13.95 5.45 -5.14
C TYR A 81 -13.21 6.40 -4.19
N TYR A 82 -13.89 7.45 -3.76
CA TYR A 82 -13.39 8.44 -2.82
C TYR A 82 -14.21 8.38 -1.53
N GLN A 83 -13.53 8.46 -0.38
CA GLN A 83 -14.14 8.64 0.93
C GLN A 83 -13.33 9.59 1.81
N ASN A 84 -14.02 10.29 2.71
CA ASN A 84 -13.37 11.09 3.73
C ASN A 84 -12.91 10.17 4.89
N SER A 85 -11.60 10.19 5.20
CA SER A 85 -11.01 9.43 6.31
C SER A 85 -11.35 10.00 7.69
N GLY A 86 -11.73 11.29 7.75
CA GLY A 86 -11.81 12.08 8.98
C GLY A 86 -10.46 12.44 9.58
N ARG A 87 -9.35 12.03 8.96
CA ARG A 87 -7.98 12.31 9.39
C ARG A 87 -7.56 13.70 8.95
N THR A 88 -6.79 14.34 9.81
CA THR A 88 -6.13 15.61 9.49
C THR A 88 -4.67 15.56 9.87
N VAL A 89 -3.82 16.24 9.11
CA VAL A 89 -2.39 16.38 9.41
C VAL A 89 -2.02 17.85 9.53
N LEU A 90 -1.02 18.14 10.34
CA LEU A 90 -0.47 19.48 10.43
C LEU A 90 0.45 19.71 9.22
N THR A 91 0.03 20.58 8.30
CA THR A 91 0.80 20.93 7.10
C THR A 91 1.10 22.43 7.07
N THR A 92 1.99 22.83 6.16
CA THR A 92 2.37 24.23 5.95
C THR A 92 2.25 24.60 4.48
N SER A 93 1.47 25.64 4.18
CA SER A 93 1.37 26.24 2.85
C SER A 93 1.42 27.77 2.96
N ASP A 94 2.11 28.43 2.03
CA ASP A 94 2.32 29.88 2.00
C ASP A 94 2.78 30.47 3.35
N GLY A 95 3.65 29.73 4.07
CA GLY A 95 4.19 30.14 5.37
C GLY A 95 3.17 30.10 6.53
N LYS A 96 2.01 29.47 6.33
CA LYS A 96 0.99 29.26 7.37
C LYS A 96 0.87 27.78 7.69
N THR A 97 0.78 27.48 8.97
CA THR A 97 0.52 26.12 9.46
C THR A 97 -0.97 25.95 9.72
N TYR A 98 -1.55 24.85 9.23
CA TYR A 98 -2.95 24.51 9.42
C TYR A 98 -3.14 22.98 9.42
N HIS A 99 -4.34 22.54 9.80
CA HIS A 99 -4.74 21.14 9.69
C HIS A 99 -5.42 20.92 8.33
N ALA A 100 -4.81 20.12 7.46
CA ALA A 100 -5.40 19.72 6.18
C ALA A 100 -6.10 18.37 6.32
N GLU A 101 -7.21 18.17 5.61
CA GLU A 101 -7.87 16.87 5.52
C GLU A 101 -7.06 15.90 4.64
N ILE A 102 -7.07 14.62 5.01
CA ILE A 102 -6.42 13.54 4.26
C ILE A 102 -7.50 12.66 3.62
N PRO A 103 -7.97 12.95 2.41
CA PRO A 103 -8.90 12.07 1.69
C PRO A 103 -8.31 10.68 1.43
N SER A 104 -9.20 9.68 1.33
CA SER A 104 -8.83 8.31 0.99
C SER A 104 -9.47 7.87 -0.32
N PHE A 105 -8.70 7.13 -1.11
CA PHE A 105 -9.06 6.66 -2.43
C PHE A 105 -8.92 5.15 -2.52
N THR A 106 -9.86 4.52 -3.21
CA THR A 106 -9.81 3.10 -3.58
C THR A 106 -9.86 2.99 -5.09
N VAL A 107 -8.85 2.37 -5.69
CA VAL A 107 -8.75 2.15 -7.13
C VAL A 107 -8.88 0.67 -7.43
N LYS A 108 -9.78 0.32 -8.35
CA LYS A 108 -9.92 -1.05 -8.84
C LYS A 108 -8.93 -1.31 -9.98
N ILE A 109 -8.03 -2.26 -9.77
CA ILE A 109 -7.04 -2.72 -10.75
C ILE A 109 -7.60 -3.94 -11.48
N ILE A 110 -7.70 -3.85 -12.81
CA ILE A 110 -8.36 -4.86 -13.64
C ILE A 110 -7.38 -5.68 -14.49
N ASN A 111 -6.14 -5.23 -14.63
CA ASN A 111 -5.05 -5.88 -15.35
C ASN A 111 -3.69 -5.22 -15.01
N GLU A 112 -2.59 -5.79 -15.52
CA GLU A 112 -1.23 -5.30 -15.29
C GLU A 112 -0.99 -3.88 -15.80
N ASP A 113 -1.58 -3.48 -16.94
CA ASP A 113 -1.45 -2.12 -17.47
C ASP A 113 -2.08 -1.07 -16.53
N SER A 114 -3.24 -1.38 -15.95
CA SER A 114 -3.87 -0.53 -14.93
C SER A 114 -3.03 -0.48 -13.64
N LEU A 115 -2.35 -1.58 -13.27
CA LEU A 115 -1.45 -1.59 -12.12
C LEU A 115 -0.27 -0.64 -12.34
N GLN A 116 0.42 -0.78 -13.46
CA GLN A 116 1.58 0.04 -13.80
C GLN A 116 1.24 1.53 -13.84
N LYS A 117 0.11 1.88 -14.46
CA LYS A 117 -0.36 3.27 -14.50
C LYS A 117 -0.69 3.80 -13.11
N ALA A 118 -1.39 3.04 -12.26
CA ALA A 118 -1.72 3.49 -10.91
C ALA A 118 -0.45 3.77 -10.08
N PHE A 119 0.56 2.90 -10.17
CA PHE A 119 1.85 3.13 -9.50
C PHE A 119 2.59 4.35 -10.07
N ALA A 120 2.64 4.51 -11.39
CA ALA A 120 3.30 5.64 -12.01
C ALA A 120 2.66 7.00 -11.65
N GLU A 121 1.33 7.03 -11.56
CA GLU A 121 0.59 8.27 -11.24
C GLU A 121 0.63 8.60 -9.75
N TRP A 122 0.48 7.61 -8.86
CA TRP A 122 0.12 7.90 -7.46
C TRP A 122 1.03 7.29 -6.40
N PHE A 123 1.99 6.43 -6.74
CA PHE A 123 2.80 5.77 -5.71
C PHE A 123 3.65 6.76 -4.90
N HIS A 124 3.99 7.93 -5.46
CA HIS A 124 4.65 9.01 -4.73
C HIS A 124 3.87 9.44 -3.47
N LEU A 125 2.53 9.31 -3.45
CA LEU A 125 1.69 9.60 -2.29
C LEU A 125 1.96 8.64 -1.12
N ALA A 126 2.47 7.43 -1.38
CA ALA A 126 2.91 6.51 -0.35
C ALA A 126 4.07 7.12 0.47
N MET A 127 4.97 7.86 -0.19
CA MET A 127 6.07 8.56 0.46
C MET A 127 5.55 9.76 1.28
N GLU A 128 4.51 10.44 0.80
CA GLU A 128 4.01 11.67 1.43
C GLU A 128 3.03 11.44 2.59
N ASN A 129 2.17 10.43 2.46
CA ASN A 129 1.05 10.16 3.38
C ASN A 129 1.09 8.76 4.01
N CYS A 130 2.14 7.98 3.73
CA CYS A 130 2.46 6.69 4.36
C CYS A 130 1.39 5.60 4.28
N MET A 131 0.34 5.75 3.45
CA MET A 131 -0.66 4.71 3.24
C MET A 131 -0.77 4.36 1.75
N TRP A 132 -0.28 3.17 1.41
CA TRP A 132 -0.47 2.53 0.12
C TRP A 132 -0.65 1.03 0.31
N ILE A 133 -1.86 0.56 0.07
CA ILE A 133 -2.31 -0.80 0.38
C ILE A 133 -2.75 -1.48 -0.91
N VAL A 134 -2.25 -2.69 -1.17
CA VAL A 134 -2.76 -3.57 -2.23
C VAL A 134 -3.41 -4.78 -1.58
N THR A 135 -4.67 -5.05 -1.94
CA THR A 135 -5.46 -6.15 -1.35
C THR A 135 -6.54 -6.64 -2.31
N GLN A 136 -6.99 -7.88 -2.11
CA GLN A 136 -8.11 -8.47 -2.86
C GLN A 136 -9.47 -7.89 -2.41
N SER A 137 -9.56 -7.39 -1.18
CA SER A 137 -10.80 -6.84 -0.62
C SER A 137 -10.95 -5.34 -0.92
N ASN A 138 -12.18 -4.88 -1.06
CA ASN A 138 -12.51 -3.45 -1.19
C ASN A 138 -12.78 -2.81 0.19
N ASP A 139 -12.87 -3.61 1.25
CA ASP A 139 -13.41 -3.18 2.53
C ASP A 139 -12.33 -2.49 3.37
N LEU A 140 -12.15 -1.19 3.12
CA LEU A 140 -11.40 -0.25 3.96
C LEU A 140 -12.37 0.70 4.66
N TYR A 141 -12.35 0.71 6.00
CA TYR A 141 -13.18 1.63 6.78
C TYR A 141 -12.35 2.46 7.75
N TYR A 142 -12.89 3.59 8.18
CA TYR A 142 -12.23 4.49 9.12
C TYR A 142 -12.93 4.47 10.48
N LYS A 143 -12.13 4.37 11.54
CA LYS A 143 -12.58 4.49 12.92
C LYS A 143 -11.57 5.32 13.70
N ASN A 144 -12.05 6.33 14.42
CA ASN A 144 -11.20 7.28 15.14
C ASN A 144 -10.08 7.88 14.24
N GLN A 145 -10.38 8.14 12.96
CA GLN A 145 -9.46 8.72 11.97
C GLN A 145 -8.32 7.80 11.49
N PHE A 146 -8.34 6.52 11.85
CA PHE A 146 -7.39 5.53 11.33
C PHE A 146 -8.07 4.57 10.37
N ALA A 147 -7.31 4.10 9.38
CA ALA A 147 -7.74 3.07 8.46
C ALA A 147 -7.82 1.71 9.19
N HIS A 148 -8.82 0.92 8.82
CA HIS A 148 -9.04 -0.42 9.34
C HIS A 148 -9.39 -1.38 8.19
N ILE A 149 -8.83 -2.59 8.29
CA ILE A 149 -9.15 -3.71 7.40
C ILE A 149 -9.36 -4.95 8.26
N ASP A 150 -10.43 -5.68 7.98
CA ASP A 150 -10.67 -6.98 8.61
C ASP A 150 -10.01 -8.07 7.75
N MET A 151 -9.16 -8.89 8.37
CA MET A 151 -8.45 -9.97 7.67
C MET A 151 -9.43 -11.09 7.32
N GLU A 152 -9.76 -11.21 6.04
CA GLU A 152 -10.53 -12.35 5.51
C GLU A 152 -9.71 -13.65 5.57
N GLN A 153 -10.37 -14.81 5.42
CA GLN A 153 -9.65 -16.08 5.36
C GLN A 153 -8.75 -16.15 4.12
N GLN A 154 -7.50 -16.56 4.32
CA GLN A 154 -6.50 -16.68 3.24
C GLN A 154 -6.30 -15.36 2.48
N SER A 155 -6.18 -14.27 3.23
CA SER A 155 -5.93 -12.93 2.70
C SER A 155 -4.44 -12.60 2.69
N ILE A 156 -4.09 -11.74 1.74
CA ILE A 156 -2.79 -11.10 1.61
C ILE A 156 -3.05 -9.61 1.48
N ILE A 157 -2.25 -8.82 2.19
CA ILE A 157 -2.21 -7.36 2.10
C ILE A 157 -0.75 -6.99 1.88
N LEU A 158 -0.50 -6.19 0.84
CA LEU A 158 0.79 -5.53 0.66
C LEU A 158 0.63 -4.09 1.12
N LEU A 159 1.48 -3.64 2.03
CA LEU A 159 1.48 -2.28 2.53
C LEU A 159 2.86 -1.68 2.33
N ALA A 160 2.93 -0.48 1.75
CA ALA A 160 4.17 0.28 1.74
C ALA A 160 4.47 0.76 3.16
N ASP A 161 5.67 0.46 3.65
CA ASP A 161 6.14 0.95 4.95
C ASP A 161 6.45 2.46 4.88
N HIS A 162 6.82 3.08 6.02
CA HIS A 162 7.10 4.52 6.14
C HIS A 162 8.02 5.03 5.00
N ASP A 163 7.62 6.15 4.40
CA ASP A 163 8.23 6.77 3.21
C ASP A 163 8.42 5.83 2.00
N ALA A 164 7.69 4.71 1.92
CA ALA A 164 7.88 3.66 0.91
C ALA A 164 9.30 3.04 0.92
N HIS A 165 9.91 2.92 2.11
CA HIS A 165 11.23 2.29 2.28
C HIS A 165 11.23 0.77 2.20
N SER A 166 10.08 0.10 2.34
CA SER A 166 9.98 -1.36 2.28
C SER A 166 8.52 -1.77 2.07
N VAL A 167 8.31 -3.07 1.89
CA VAL A 167 6.97 -3.66 1.79
C VAL A 167 6.68 -4.50 3.02
N SER A 168 5.63 -4.15 3.76
CA SER A 168 4.97 -5.07 4.69
C SER A 168 4.09 -6.04 3.92
N PHE A 169 4.52 -7.30 3.82
CA PHE A 169 3.70 -8.40 3.33
C PHE A 169 2.96 -9.02 4.52
N ILE A 170 1.64 -8.83 4.57
CA ILE A 170 0.80 -9.24 5.69
C ILE A 170 -0.17 -10.31 5.20
N THR A 171 -0.23 -11.45 5.89
CA THR A 171 -1.04 -12.57 5.39
C THR A 171 -1.51 -13.51 6.49
N ASN A 172 -2.67 -14.13 6.26
CA ASN A 172 -3.10 -15.31 7.00
C ASN A 172 -3.29 -16.55 6.09
N ASP A 173 -2.88 -16.45 4.82
CA ASP A 173 -2.84 -17.56 3.88
C ASP A 173 -1.71 -18.52 4.26
N PRO A 174 -2.01 -19.78 4.63
CA PRO A 174 -1.01 -20.76 5.04
C PRO A 174 0.15 -20.96 4.06
N SER A 175 -0.07 -20.69 2.77
CA SER A 175 0.92 -20.83 1.70
C SER A 175 2.06 -19.82 1.81
N TYR A 176 1.77 -18.64 2.38
CA TYR A 176 2.71 -17.51 2.46
C TYR A 176 3.19 -17.21 3.90
N ARG A 177 2.79 -18.02 4.90
CA ARG A 177 3.24 -17.87 6.30
C ARG A 177 4.68 -18.36 6.57
N LYS A 178 5.43 -18.75 5.54
CA LYS A 178 6.83 -19.16 5.67
C LYS A 178 7.72 -18.30 4.78
N GLU A 179 8.82 -17.81 5.35
CA GLU A 179 9.78 -16.93 4.68
C GLU A 179 10.29 -17.52 3.37
N ASP A 180 10.62 -18.81 3.33
CA ASP A 180 11.14 -19.46 2.12
C ASP A 180 10.16 -19.38 0.94
N TYR A 181 8.86 -19.57 1.18
CA TYR A 181 7.85 -19.44 0.12
C TYR A 181 7.62 -17.98 -0.27
N LEU A 182 7.68 -17.08 0.71
CA LEU A 182 7.53 -15.65 0.46
C LEU A 182 8.67 -15.08 -0.38
N ARG A 183 9.91 -15.56 -0.18
CA ARG A 183 11.06 -15.17 -1.01
C ARG A 183 10.86 -15.51 -2.49
N LEU A 184 10.20 -16.62 -2.82
CA LEU A 184 9.89 -17.02 -4.21
C LEU A 184 8.99 -16.00 -4.93
N VAL A 185 8.17 -15.24 -4.19
CA VAL A 185 7.31 -14.18 -4.77
C VAL A 185 8.17 -13.08 -5.40
N PHE A 186 9.35 -12.83 -4.84
CA PHE A 186 10.22 -11.73 -5.21
C PHE A 186 11.46 -12.17 -6.01
N GLU A 187 11.53 -13.43 -6.45
CA GLU A 187 12.59 -13.86 -7.36
C GLU A 187 12.50 -13.10 -8.70
N ASP A 188 13.65 -12.74 -9.24
CA ASP A 188 13.82 -12.04 -10.52
C ASP A 188 13.16 -10.64 -10.59
N VAL A 189 13.19 -9.87 -9.50
CA VAL A 189 12.86 -8.42 -9.51
C VAL A 189 14.05 -7.60 -9.95
#